data_AF-C9L3X3-F1
#
_entry.id   AF-C9L3X3-F1
#
_cell.length_a   1.000
_cell.length_b   1.000
_cell.length_c   1.000
_cell.angle_alpha   90.00
_cell.angle_beta   90.00
_cell.angle_gamma   90.00
#
_symmetry.space_group_name_H-M   'P 1'
#
loop_
_entity.id
_entity.type
_entity.pdbx_description
1 polymer ?
#
loop_
_entity_poly.entity_id
_entity_poly.type
_entity_poly.pdbx_seq_one_letter_code
_entity_poly.pdbx_strand_id
1 'polypeptide(L)'
;LAAKILDEYMKEFQERNPTLRVFAAHLHLDEATPHLHIDFIPYVTGSKRGLDTRVSLKQALSSLGFKGGSRSETELNQWVQSEKEKLAMVMRENEIEWDQKGTHEPHLSVLDYKKKVREQEVEELTEHKNLLEHDLHDISECVDEIQKEKEQAEKERDAVIKKTEVLEKRFSALNSKAGLVDSHAREYGYYPEEWLPEAGTLESAKSYRKRIFPLVKKVANMIQALYSKHLELKSKNQKLSDRTLDLENRVDRLREEISVIKKENVALLNVTYDMDRVVAVLGENKIKEAIEVAKHLEQANAKQKIKKRRTERGGR
;
A
#
# COMPACT_ATOMS: atom_id res chain seq x y z
N LEU A 1 9.75 24.86 -26.78
CA LEU A 1 11.18 24.61 -27.06
C LEU A 1 11.40 24.11 -28.49
N ALA A 2 10.88 22.94 -28.87
CA ALA A 2 11.04 22.39 -30.23
C ALA A 2 10.65 23.35 -31.38
N ALA A 3 9.50 24.03 -31.27
CA ALA A 3 9.06 25.01 -32.26
C ALA A 3 10.07 26.15 -32.50
N LYS A 4 10.72 26.64 -31.44
CA LYS A 4 11.73 27.71 -31.51
C LYS A 4 12.98 27.23 -32.25
N ILE A 5 13.45 26.02 -31.93
CA ILE A 5 14.61 25.39 -32.57
C ILE A 5 14.36 25.18 -34.07
N LEU A 6 13.18 24.68 -34.44
CA LEU A 6 12.82 24.46 -35.85
C LEU A 6 12.69 25.78 -36.62
N ASP A 7 12.15 26.82 -36.00
CA ASP A 7 12.09 28.18 -36.57
C ASP A 7 13.50 28.77 -36.79
N GLU A 8 14.38 28.68 -35.80
CA GLU A 8 15.79 29.11 -35.90
C GLU A 8 16.53 28.36 -37.01
N TYR A 9 16.39 27.04 -37.07
CA TYR A 9 16.99 26.21 -38.12
C TYR A 9 16.52 26.61 -39.53
N MET A 10 15.24 26.93 -39.69
CA MET A 10 14.64 27.29 -40.98
C MET A 10 15.08 28.65 -41.50
N LYS A 11 15.29 29.64 -40.61
CA LYS A 11 15.69 31.02 -41.00
C LYS A 11 16.96 31.04 -41.84
N GLU A 12 17.92 30.19 -41.51
CA GLU A 12 19.20 30.09 -42.23
C GLU A 12 19.21 29.02 -43.33
N PHE A 13 18.14 28.21 -43.47
CA PHE A 13 18.12 27.06 -44.38
C PHE A 13 18.35 27.46 -45.85
N GLN A 14 17.66 28.50 -46.31
CA GLN A 14 17.74 28.95 -47.71
C GLN A 14 19.12 29.55 -48.04
N GLU A 15 19.77 30.21 -47.08
CA GLU A 15 21.11 30.79 -47.26
C GLU A 15 22.18 29.71 -47.37
N ARG A 16 22.07 28.65 -46.57
CA ARG A 16 22.96 27.48 -46.64
C ARG A 16 22.76 26.67 -47.92
N ASN A 17 21.54 26.70 -48.48
CA ASN A 17 21.14 25.88 -49.62
C ASN A 17 20.67 26.73 -50.82
N PRO A 18 21.54 27.54 -51.44
CA PRO A 18 21.16 28.45 -52.52
C PRO A 18 20.61 27.75 -53.77
N THR A 19 20.95 26.49 -54.00
CA THR A 19 20.46 25.69 -55.14
C THR A 19 19.15 24.96 -54.85
N LEU A 20 18.61 25.06 -53.64
CA LEU A 20 17.34 24.48 -53.23
C LEU A 20 16.35 25.62 -52.99
N ARG A 21 15.52 25.92 -53.99
CA ARG A 21 14.53 27.00 -53.87
C ARG A 21 13.36 26.51 -53.03
N VAL A 22 13.26 26.97 -51.79
CA VAL A 22 12.12 26.69 -50.91
C VAL A 22 10.89 27.43 -51.45
N PHE A 23 9.78 26.72 -51.63
CA PHE A 23 8.50 27.33 -52.03
C PHE A 23 7.45 27.25 -50.91
N ALA A 24 7.58 26.29 -49.99
CA ALA A 24 6.73 26.19 -48.82
C ALA A 24 7.54 25.65 -47.62
N ALA A 25 7.21 26.14 -46.43
CA ALA A 25 7.68 25.60 -45.18
C ALA A 25 6.54 25.63 -44.15
N HIS A 26 6.16 24.47 -43.63
CA HIS A 26 4.99 24.30 -42.77
C HIS A 26 5.41 23.71 -41.42
N LEU A 27 5.22 24.48 -40.35
CA LEU A 27 5.45 24.05 -38.98
C LEU A 27 4.13 23.57 -38.35
N HIS A 28 4.03 22.27 -38.09
CA HIS A 28 2.87 21.69 -37.42
C HIS A 28 3.09 21.65 -35.90
N LEU A 29 2.14 22.22 -35.16
CA LEU A 29 2.09 22.23 -33.69
C LEU A 29 0.83 21.55 -33.15
N ASP A 30 -0.03 21.07 -34.05
CA ASP A 30 -1.32 20.43 -33.80
C ASP A 30 -1.26 18.89 -33.81
N GLU A 31 -0.07 18.33 -34.06
CA GLU A 31 0.21 16.89 -33.99
C GLU A 31 0.97 16.50 -32.72
N ALA A 32 1.16 15.19 -32.49
CA ALA A 32 1.78 14.66 -31.28
C ALA A 32 3.21 15.20 -31.03
N THR A 33 3.96 15.46 -32.09
CA THR A 33 5.30 16.06 -32.02
C THR A 33 5.39 17.26 -32.96
N PRO A 34 5.90 18.42 -32.49
CA PRO A 34 6.18 19.55 -33.36
C PRO A 34 7.16 19.15 -34.48
N HIS A 35 6.78 19.36 -35.73
CA HIS A 35 7.61 19.02 -36.88
C HIS A 35 7.45 20.01 -38.03
N LEU A 36 8.51 20.12 -38.84
CA LEU A 36 8.62 21.09 -39.93
C LEU A 36 8.73 20.34 -41.27
N HIS A 37 7.83 20.63 -42.19
CA HIS A 37 7.98 20.25 -43.61
C HIS A 37 8.64 21.39 -44.37
N ILE A 38 9.65 21.08 -45.17
CA ILE A 38 10.34 22.04 -46.04
C ILE A 38 10.25 21.53 -47.47
N ASP A 39 9.44 22.19 -48.27
CA ASP A 39 9.26 21.84 -49.67
C ASP A 39 10.10 22.76 -50.56
N PHE A 40 10.99 22.16 -51.33
CA PHE A 40 11.94 22.88 -52.16
C PHE A 40 12.09 22.27 -53.55
N ILE A 41 12.48 23.12 -54.50
CA ILE A 41 12.78 22.74 -55.88
C ILE A 41 14.30 22.82 -56.06
N PRO A 42 14.99 21.68 -56.26
CA PRO A 42 16.42 21.68 -56.55
C PRO A 42 16.66 22.13 -57.99
N TYR A 43 17.49 23.14 -58.21
CA TYR A 43 17.79 23.64 -59.55
C TYR A 43 19.28 23.87 -59.78
N VAL A 44 19.67 23.85 -61.05
CA VAL A 44 21.03 24.17 -61.51
C VAL A 44 20.94 25.04 -62.75
N THR A 45 21.79 26.05 -62.84
CA THR A 45 21.90 27.01 -63.96
C THR A 45 23.20 26.78 -64.75
N GLY A 46 23.30 27.30 -65.98
CA GLY A 46 24.51 27.16 -66.80
C GLY A 46 24.65 25.77 -67.43
N SER A 47 23.53 25.07 -67.64
CA SER A 47 23.55 23.76 -68.30
C SER A 47 23.97 23.89 -69.76
N LYS A 48 25.03 23.17 -70.15
CA LYS A 48 25.52 23.11 -71.54
C LYS A 48 24.69 22.23 -72.47
N ARG A 49 23.70 21.50 -71.94
CA ARG A 49 22.82 20.59 -72.69
C ARG A 49 21.36 20.86 -72.29
N GLY A 50 20.54 21.24 -73.27
CA GLY A 50 19.10 21.51 -73.06
C GLY A 50 18.85 22.91 -72.48
N LEU A 51 17.82 23.01 -71.61
CA LEU A 51 17.47 24.26 -70.92
C LEU A 51 18.59 24.71 -69.99
N ASP A 52 18.85 26.03 -69.96
CA ASP A 52 19.90 26.64 -69.13
C ASP A 52 19.69 26.34 -67.64
N THR A 53 18.44 26.48 -67.16
CA THR A 53 18.02 26.10 -65.80
C THR A 53 17.26 24.79 -65.82
N ARG A 54 17.65 23.83 -64.97
CA ARG A 54 17.00 22.51 -64.88
C ARG A 54 16.86 22.00 -63.45
N VAL A 55 15.87 21.13 -63.24
CA VAL A 55 15.63 20.46 -61.95
C VAL A 55 16.52 19.22 -61.85
N SER A 56 17.42 19.21 -60.87
CA SER A 56 18.27 18.04 -60.59
C SER A 56 18.82 18.11 -59.17
N LEU A 57 18.31 17.26 -58.28
CA LEU A 57 18.77 17.20 -56.89
C LEU A 57 20.26 16.85 -56.80
N LYS A 58 20.69 15.83 -57.54
CA LYS A 58 22.09 15.39 -57.54
C LYS A 58 23.05 16.53 -57.93
N GLN A 59 22.74 17.28 -58.98
CA GLN A 59 23.62 18.35 -59.43
C GLN A 59 23.53 19.62 -58.57
N ALA A 60 22.35 19.91 -58.03
CA ALA A 60 22.17 21.00 -57.07
C ALA A 60 23.07 20.76 -55.85
N LEU A 61 22.98 19.57 -55.23
CA LEU A 61 23.83 19.18 -54.11
C LEU A 61 25.32 19.13 -54.50
N SER A 62 25.64 18.67 -55.70
CA SER A 62 27.03 18.69 -56.19
C SER A 62 27.61 20.10 -56.31
N SER A 63 26.79 21.09 -56.69
CA SER A 63 27.19 22.49 -56.78
C SER A 63 27.44 23.12 -55.40
N LEU A 64 26.82 22.57 -54.34
CA LEU A 64 27.09 22.92 -52.94
C LEU A 64 28.35 22.25 -52.38
N GLY A 65 29.03 21.41 -53.17
CA GLY A 65 30.29 20.76 -52.78
C GLY A 65 30.15 19.32 -52.29
N PHE A 66 28.93 18.77 -52.21
CA PHE A 66 28.71 17.37 -51.86
C PHE A 66 29.11 16.46 -53.03
N LYS A 67 29.96 15.46 -52.78
CA LYS A 67 30.47 14.58 -53.82
C LYS A 67 30.15 13.14 -53.48
N GLY A 68 29.36 12.48 -54.34
CA GLY A 68 29.06 11.07 -54.19
C GLY A 68 30.34 10.24 -54.27
N GLY A 69 30.56 9.40 -53.27
CA GLY A 69 31.71 8.50 -53.18
C GLY A 69 31.27 7.06 -53.31
N SER A 70 31.11 6.39 -52.17
CA SER A 70 30.64 4.99 -52.08
C SER A 70 29.13 4.86 -52.31
N ARG A 71 28.65 3.62 -52.46
CA ARG A 71 27.21 3.31 -52.66
C ARG A 71 26.31 3.83 -51.51
N SER A 72 26.86 3.99 -50.30
CA SER A 72 26.18 4.52 -49.12
C SER A 72 26.42 6.02 -48.88
N GLU A 73 27.46 6.62 -49.48
CA GLU A 73 27.80 8.04 -49.35
C GLU A 73 27.39 8.81 -50.61
N THR A 74 26.09 8.81 -50.88
CA THR A 74 25.53 9.64 -51.94
C THR A 74 25.59 11.12 -51.56
N GLU A 75 25.50 12.01 -52.55
CA GLU A 75 25.41 13.47 -52.32
C GLU A 75 24.23 13.79 -51.38
N LEU A 76 23.12 13.06 -51.52
CA LEU A 76 21.94 13.19 -50.67
C LEU A 76 22.24 12.81 -49.22
N ASN A 77 22.91 11.68 -48.98
CA ASN A 77 23.20 11.23 -47.62
C ASN A 77 24.19 12.16 -46.90
N GLN A 78 25.22 12.65 -47.60
CA GLN A 78 26.14 13.64 -47.06
C GLN A 78 25.43 14.95 -46.72
N TRP A 79 24.55 15.43 -47.63
CA TRP A 79 23.77 16.63 -47.40
C TRP A 79 22.80 16.47 -46.21
N VAL A 80 22.03 15.38 -46.15
CA VAL A 80 21.11 15.09 -45.04
C VAL A 80 21.87 15.05 -43.71
N GLN A 81 23.05 14.43 -43.68
CA GLN A 81 23.88 14.40 -42.48
C GLN A 81 24.38 15.79 -42.09
N SER A 82 24.80 16.62 -43.06
CA SER A 82 25.22 17.99 -42.80
C SER A 82 24.09 18.86 -42.26
N GLU A 83 22.86 18.70 -42.75
CA GLU A 83 21.70 19.42 -42.23
C GLU A 83 21.28 18.92 -40.83
N LYS A 84 21.42 17.62 -40.54
CA LYS A 84 21.27 17.09 -39.17
C LYS A 84 22.27 17.69 -38.21
N GLU A 85 23.53 17.84 -38.62
CA GLU A 85 24.56 18.50 -37.81
C GLU A 85 24.26 19.98 -37.59
N LYS A 86 23.73 20.68 -38.61
CA LYS A 86 23.26 22.06 -38.48
C LYS A 86 22.11 22.18 -37.49
N LEU A 87 21.11 21.31 -37.58
CA LEU A 87 20.01 21.25 -36.62
C LEU A 87 20.53 20.94 -35.20
N ALA A 88 21.48 20.00 -35.06
CA ALA A 88 22.07 19.66 -33.77
C ALA A 88 22.83 20.83 -33.14
N MET A 89 23.47 21.71 -33.92
CA MET A 89 24.08 22.93 -33.40
C MET A 89 23.04 23.88 -32.82
N VAL A 90 21.93 24.13 -33.54
CA VAL A 90 20.81 24.95 -33.06
C VAL A 90 20.15 24.34 -31.81
N MET A 91 20.02 23.01 -31.78
CA MET A 91 19.53 22.27 -30.61
C MET A 91 20.43 22.49 -29.39
N ARG A 92 21.77 22.42 -29.55
CA ARG A 92 22.72 22.64 -28.46
C ARG A 92 22.67 24.05 -27.89
N GLU A 93 22.49 25.07 -28.73
CA GLU A 93 22.29 26.46 -28.30
C GLU A 93 21.02 26.63 -27.44
N ASN A 94 20.07 25.72 -27.59
CA ASN A 94 18.83 25.65 -26.81
C ASN A 94 18.84 24.49 -25.77
N GLU A 95 20.03 24.05 -25.34
CA GLU A 95 20.25 23.04 -24.28
C GLU A 95 19.68 21.64 -24.60
N ILE A 96 19.55 21.29 -25.88
CA ILE A 96 19.16 19.95 -26.33
C ILE A 96 20.33 19.26 -27.04
N GLU A 97 20.70 18.06 -26.59
CA GLU A 97 21.70 17.23 -27.26
C GLU A 97 21.07 16.25 -28.25
N TRP A 98 21.75 16.06 -29.38
CA TRP A 98 21.37 15.05 -30.35
C TRP A 98 21.94 13.68 -29.95
N ASP A 99 21.07 12.79 -29.48
CA ASP A 99 21.40 11.39 -29.17
C ASP A 99 21.51 10.54 -30.45
N GLN A 100 22.73 10.09 -30.76
CA GLN A 100 23.02 9.27 -31.94
C GLN A 100 22.91 7.79 -31.60
N LYS A 101 21.70 7.24 -31.73
CA LYS A 101 21.39 5.84 -31.39
C LYS A 101 22.11 4.78 -32.25
N GLY A 102 22.77 5.17 -33.35
CA GLY A 102 23.50 4.25 -34.22
C GLY A 102 22.64 3.18 -34.90
N THR A 103 21.31 3.31 -34.84
CA THR A 103 20.37 2.34 -35.41
C THR A 103 20.07 2.68 -36.87
N HIS A 104 20.00 1.64 -37.70
CA HIS A 104 19.53 1.76 -39.08
C HIS A 104 18.17 1.08 -39.21
N GLU A 105 17.12 1.78 -38.79
CA GLU A 105 15.75 1.30 -38.96
C GLU A 105 15.22 1.66 -40.36
N PRO A 106 14.41 0.80 -41.00
CA PRO A 106 13.73 1.14 -42.24
C PRO A 106 12.71 2.26 -41.97
N HIS A 107 12.54 3.16 -42.93
CA HIS A 107 11.51 4.19 -42.84
C HIS A 107 10.13 3.52 -42.85
N LEU A 108 9.35 3.74 -41.79
CA LEU A 108 7.96 3.27 -41.68
C LEU A 108 6.99 4.38 -42.09
N SER A 109 5.89 4.00 -42.73
CA SER A 109 4.77 4.93 -42.87
C SER A 109 4.19 5.27 -41.50
N VAL A 110 3.48 6.40 -41.39
CA VAL A 110 2.82 6.80 -40.14
C VAL A 110 1.86 5.71 -39.64
N LEU A 111 1.18 5.01 -40.56
CA LEU A 111 0.25 3.93 -40.21
C LEU A 111 0.98 2.68 -39.70
N ASP A 112 2.07 2.28 -40.36
CA ASP A 112 2.85 1.09 -39.95
C ASP A 112 3.54 1.33 -38.60
N TYR A 113 4.06 2.54 -38.37
CA TYR A 113 4.63 2.92 -37.08
C TYR A 113 3.58 2.87 -35.97
N LYS A 114 2.39 3.47 -36.19
CA LYS A 114 1.28 3.41 -35.22
C LYS A 114 0.84 1.97 -34.94
N LYS A 115 0.86 1.09 -35.96
CA LYS A 115 0.53 -0.32 -35.79
C LYS A 115 1.55 -1.04 -34.90
N LYS A 116 2.86 -0.85 -35.14
CA LYS A 116 3.93 -1.43 -34.33
C LYS A 116 3.83 -1.00 -32.86
N VAL A 117 3.59 0.28 -32.60
CA VAL A 117 3.44 0.80 -31.22
C VAL A 117 2.21 0.20 -30.53
N ARG A 118 1.08 0.08 -31.23
CA ARG A 118 -0.12 -0.57 -30.67
C ARG A 118 0.09 -2.06 -30.36
N GLU A 119 0.85 -2.77 -31.20
CA GLU A 119 1.17 -4.18 -30.93
C GLU A 119 1.98 -4.32 -29.64
N GLN A 120 2.94 -3.43 -29.40
CA GLN A 120 3.71 -3.38 -28.14
C GLN A 120 2.82 -3.03 -26.94
N GLU A 121 1.96 -2.01 -27.07
CA GLU A 121 1.01 -1.62 -26.02
C GLU A 121 0.05 -2.78 -25.66
N VAL A 122 -0.44 -3.52 -26.67
CA VAL A 122 -1.30 -4.69 -26.46
C VAL A 122 -0.55 -5.82 -25.75
N GLU A 123 0.72 -6.04 -26.08
CA GLU A 123 1.57 -7.04 -25.40
C GLU A 123 1.76 -6.68 -23.92
N GLU A 124 2.18 -5.44 -23.63
CA GLU A 124 2.33 -4.93 -22.26
C GLU A 124 1.02 -5.02 -21.45
N LEU A 125 -0.10 -4.63 -22.06
CA LEU A 125 -1.43 -4.73 -21.43
C LEU A 125 -1.83 -6.19 -21.18
N THR A 126 -1.45 -7.10 -22.08
CA THR A 126 -1.75 -8.54 -21.93
C THR A 126 -0.94 -9.15 -20.79
N GLU A 127 0.34 -8.81 -20.68
CA GLU A 127 1.18 -9.23 -19.55
C GLU A 127 0.62 -8.70 -18.22
N HIS A 128 0.26 -7.42 -18.16
CA HIS A 128 -0.33 -6.84 -16.96
C HIS A 128 -1.67 -7.49 -16.60
N LYS A 129 -2.52 -7.77 -17.58
CA LYS A 129 -3.79 -8.50 -17.37
C LYS A 129 -3.55 -9.88 -16.75
N ASN A 130 -2.58 -10.63 -17.26
CA ASN A 130 -2.26 -11.96 -16.73
C ASN A 130 -1.78 -11.92 -15.28
N LEU A 131 -0.98 -10.90 -14.91
CA LEU A 131 -0.57 -10.69 -13.52
C LEU A 131 -1.76 -10.40 -12.61
N LEU A 132 -2.68 -9.52 -13.04
CA LEU A 132 -3.90 -9.25 -12.26
C LEU A 132 -4.80 -10.48 -12.13
N GLU A 133 -4.91 -11.30 -13.17
CA GLU A 133 -5.68 -12.55 -13.12
C GLU A 133 -5.08 -13.55 -12.12
N HIS A 134 -3.74 -13.62 -12.03
CA HIS A 134 -3.06 -14.41 -11.02
C HIS A 134 -3.32 -13.89 -9.61
N ASP A 135 -3.14 -12.58 -9.37
CA ASP A 135 -3.37 -11.97 -8.06
C ASP A 135 -4.84 -12.16 -7.59
N LEU A 136 -5.80 -12.04 -8.52
CA LEU A 136 -7.21 -12.30 -8.22
C LEU A 136 -7.47 -13.75 -7.84
N HIS A 137 -6.77 -14.70 -8.46
CA HIS A 137 -6.87 -16.11 -8.13
C HIS A 137 -6.34 -16.37 -6.71
N ASP A 138 -5.15 -15.88 -6.39
CA ASP A 138 -4.53 -16.03 -5.06
C ASP A 138 -5.41 -15.42 -3.95
N ILE A 139 -5.97 -14.24 -4.19
CA ILE A 139 -6.91 -13.60 -3.26
C ILE A 139 -8.15 -14.46 -3.07
N SER A 140 -8.69 -15.04 -4.14
CA SER A 140 -9.85 -15.92 -4.06
C SER A 140 -9.58 -17.16 -3.21
N GLU A 141 -8.41 -17.79 -3.36
CA GLU A 141 -8.03 -18.94 -2.54
C GLU A 141 -7.90 -18.57 -1.06
N CYS A 142 -7.27 -17.43 -0.76
CA CYS A 142 -7.15 -16.93 0.61
C CYS A 142 -8.51 -16.64 1.26
N VAL A 143 -9.45 -16.08 0.50
CA VAL A 143 -10.82 -15.83 0.97
C VAL A 143 -11.53 -17.14 1.31
N ASP A 144 -11.37 -18.18 0.49
CA ASP A 144 -11.97 -19.49 0.75
C ASP A 144 -11.39 -20.16 2.00
N GLU A 145 -10.08 -20.01 2.26
CA GLU A 145 -9.44 -20.49 3.49
C GLU A 145 -9.97 -19.75 4.73
N ILE A 146 -10.01 -18.42 4.70
CA ILE A 146 -10.54 -17.59 5.79
C ILE A 146 -12.00 -17.95 6.09
N GLN A 147 -12.80 -18.22 5.07
CA GLN A 147 -14.19 -18.60 5.23
C GLN A 147 -14.33 -19.96 5.94
N LYS A 148 -13.49 -20.95 5.61
CA LYS A 148 -13.45 -22.24 6.31
C LYS A 148 -13.05 -22.09 7.78
N GLU A 149 -12.04 -21.27 8.07
CA GLU A 149 -11.60 -21.01 9.44
C GLU A 149 -12.69 -20.32 10.26
N LYS A 150 -13.40 -19.35 9.66
CA LYS A 150 -14.53 -18.67 10.29
C LYS A 150 -15.64 -19.65 10.66
N GLU A 151 -16.03 -20.54 9.75
CA GLU A 151 -17.06 -21.54 10.02
C GLU A 151 -16.66 -22.51 11.15
N GLN A 152 -15.38 -22.87 11.22
CA GLN A 152 -14.87 -23.69 12.31
C GLN A 152 -14.92 -22.96 13.65
N ALA A 153 -14.49 -21.69 13.69
CA ALA A 153 -14.54 -20.86 14.89
C ALA A 153 -15.98 -20.63 15.39
N GLU A 154 -16.95 -20.46 14.48
CA GLU A 154 -18.37 -20.32 14.84
C GLU A 154 -18.93 -21.60 15.47
N LYS A 155 -18.59 -22.79 14.94
CA LYS A 155 -18.97 -24.08 15.55
C LYS A 155 -18.40 -24.25 16.96
N GLU A 156 -17.14 -23.88 17.15
CA GLU A 156 -16.49 -23.94 18.46
C GLU A 156 -17.13 -22.98 19.46
N ARG A 157 -17.44 -21.75 19.03
CA ARG A 157 -18.16 -20.76 19.84
C ARG A 157 -19.51 -21.30 20.30
N ASP A 158 -20.31 -21.86 19.39
CA ASP A 158 -21.64 -22.39 19.73
C ASP A 158 -21.56 -23.59 20.68
N ALA A 159 -20.52 -24.43 20.55
CA ALA A 159 -20.26 -25.52 21.51
C ALA A 159 -19.90 -24.99 22.90
N VAL A 160 -19.14 -23.90 22.99
CA VAL A 160 -18.82 -23.24 24.26
C VAL A 160 -20.07 -22.64 24.90
N ILE A 161 -20.92 -21.94 24.13
CA ILE A 161 -22.18 -21.37 24.62
C ILE A 161 -23.09 -22.44 25.23
N LYS A 162 -23.26 -23.59 24.56
CA LYS A 162 -24.05 -24.70 25.12
C LYS A 162 -23.48 -25.24 26.43
N LYS A 163 -22.15 -25.31 26.56
CA LYS A 163 -21.49 -25.74 27.80
C LYS A 163 -21.67 -24.72 28.92
N THR A 164 -21.58 -23.41 28.63
CA THR A 164 -21.75 -22.36 29.63
C THR A 164 -23.18 -22.33 30.16
N GLU A 165 -24.20 -22.48 29.31
CA GLU A 165 -25.61 -22.57 29.73
C GLU A 165 -25.88 -23.75 30.70
N VAL A 166 -25.28 -24.92 30.42
CA VAL A 166 -25.40 -26.09 31.32
C VAL A 166 -24.73 -25.82 32.66
N LEU A 167 -23.56 -25.19 32.65
CA LEU A 167 -22.84 -24.83 33.86
C LEU A 167 -23.60 -23.79 34.68
N GLU A 168 -24.20 -22.79 34.05
CA GLU A 168 -25.05 -21.78 34.72
C GLU A 168 -26.25 -22.42 35.42
N LYS A 169 -26.96 -23.35 34.76
CA LYS A 169 -28.06 -24.11 35.37
C LYS A 169 -27.62 -24.94 36.56
N ARG A 170 -26.45 -25.59 36.48
CA ARG A 170 -25.88 -26.34 37.61
C ARG A 170 -25.48 -25.40 38.74
N PHE A 171 -24.91 -24.24 38.41
CA PHE A 171 -24.49 -23.24 39.37
C PHE A 171 -25.69 -22.66 40.12
N SER A 172 -26.77 -22.31 39.43
CA SER A 172 -27.99 -21.81 40.08
C SER A 172 -28.62 -22.84 41.02
N ALA A 173 -28.66 -24.12 40.60
CA ALA A 173 -29.13 -25.21 41.45
C ALA A 173 -28.24 -25.41 42.70
N LEU A 174 -26.92 -25.34 42.55
CA LEU A 174 -25.99 -25.40 43.69
C LEU A 174 -26.13 -24.19 44.62
N ASN A 175 -26.24 -22.99 44.06
CA ASN A 175 -26.38 -21.77 44.83
C ASN A 175 -27.66 -21.75 45.66
N SER A 176 -28.77 -22.30 45.13
CA SER A 176 -30.03 -22.45 45.89
C SER A 176 -29.88 -23.36 47.11
N LYS A 177 -28.99 -24.36 47.06
CA LYS A 177 -28.73 -25.29 48.17
C LYS A 177 -27.63 -24.80 49.11
N ALA A 178 -26.74 -23.92 48.66
CA ALA A 178 -25.65 -23.38 49.46
C ALA A 178 -26.15 -22.62 50.71
N GLY A 179 -27.26 -21.89 50.60
CA GLY A 179 -27.87 -21.19 51.73
C GLY A 179 -28.33 -22.14 52.85
N LEU A 180 -28.86 -23.32 52.50
CA LEU A 180 -29.23 -24.35 53.46
C LEU A 180 -27.99 -24.94 54.14
N VAL A 181 -26.91 -25.18 53.40
CA VAL A 181 -25.66 -25.67 53.99
C VAL A 181 -25.07 -24.64 54.95
N ASP A 182 -25.13 -23.35 54.62
CA ASP A 182 -24.68 -22.25 55.48
C ASP A 182 -25.52 -22.14 56.77
N SER A 183 -26.86 -22.29 56.67
CA SER A 183 -27.73 -22.29 57.85
C SER A 183 -27.47 -23.51 58.75
N HIS A 184 -27.40 -24.71 58.18
CA HIS A 184 -27.20 -25.95 58.94
C HIS A 184 -25.78 -26.02 59.55
N ALA A 185 -24.77 -25.49 58.87
CA ALA A 185 -23.42 -25.41 59.43
C ALA A 185 -23.35 -24.48 60.65
N ARG A 186 -24.14 -23.39 60.67
CA ARG A 186 -24.24 -22.49 61.84
C ARG A 186 -25.05 -23.09 62.98
N GLU A 187 -26.13 -23.80 62.66
CA GLU A 187 -27.09 -24.33 63.63
C GLU A 187 -26.62 -25.65 64.29
N TYR A 188 -26.09 -26.59 63.50
CA TYR A 188 -25.70 -27.93 63.97
C TYR A 188 -24.19 -28.11 64.19
N GLY A 189 -23.36 -27.18 63.70
CA GLY A 189 -21.90 -27.31 63.73
C GLY A 189 -21.24 -27.03 65.08
N TYR A 190 -21.89 -26.26 65.96
CA TYR A 190 -21.27 -25.77 67.19
C TYR A 190 -21.59 -26.62 68.43
N TYR A 191 -22.77 -27.24 68.51
CA TYR A 191 -23.19 -28.07 69.66
C TYR A 191 -23.88 -29.39 69.25
N PRO A 192 -23.13 -30.39 68.73
CA PRO A 192 -23.70 -31.66 68.28
C PRO A 192 -24.38 -32.48 69.38
N GLU A 193 -24.09 -32.23 70.66
CA GLU A 193 -24.76 -32.89 71.79
C GLU A 193 -26.24 -32.49 71.94
N GLU A 194 -26.63 -31.29 71.50
CA GLU A 194 -27.98 -30.72 71.70
C GLU A 194 -29.01 -31.26 70.71
N TRP A 195 -28.56 -31.94 69.64
CA TRP A 195 -29.37 -32.41 68.52
C TRP A 195 -29.48 -33.93 68.46
N LEU A 196 -29.38 -34.62 69.60
CA LEU A 196 -29.61 -36.06 69.67
C LEU A 196 -31.08 -36.35 69.35
N PRO A 197 -31.38 -37.28 68.41
CA PRO A 197 -32.77 -37.68 68.16
C PRO A 197 -33.43 -38.25 69.42
N GLU A 198 -34.76 -38.34 69.43
CA GLU A 198 -35.46 -38.95 70.57
C GLU A 198 -35.10 -40.43 70.70
N ALA A 199 -34.94 -40.89 71.95
CA ALA A 199 -34.64 -42.28 72.25
C ALA A 199 -35.90 -43.15 72.09
N GLY A 200 -35.73 -44.39 71.60
CA GLY A 200 -36.84 -45.34 71.51
C GLY A 200 -37.38 -45.75 72.88
N THR A 201 -38.64 -46.16 72.93
CA THR A 201 -39.47 -46.39 74.14
C THR A 201 -38.91 -47.35 75.20
N LEU A 202 -37.82 -48.09 74.92
CA LEU A 202 -37.26 -49.12 75.82
C LEU A 202 -35.73 -49.03 75.98
N GLU A 203 -35.06 -47.97 75.52
CA GLU A 203 -33.60 -47.82 75.66
C GLU A 203 -33.21 -46.87 76.81
N SER A 204 -32.17 -47.23 77.57
CA SER A 204 -31.60 -46.29 78.55
C SER A 204 -30.89 -45.12 77.87
N ALA A 205 -31.11 -43.90 78.37
CA ALA A 205 -30.51 -42.67 77.81
C ALA A 205 -28.97 -42.75 77.66
N LYS A 206 -28.29 -43.47 78.57
CA LYS A 206 -26.84 -43.66 78.53
C LYS A 206 -26.38 -44.58 77.39
N SER A 207 -27.11 -45.68 77.14
CA SER A 207 -26.86 -46.58 76.01
C SER A 207 -27.09 -45.85 74.68
N TYR A 208 -28.23 -45.15 74.60
CA TYR A 208 -28.63 -44.39 73.42
C TYR A 208 -27.58 -43.34 73.03
N ARG A 209 -27.18 -42.49 73.99
CA ARG A 209 -26.18 -41.44 73.77
C ARG A 209 -24.83 -42.03 73.34
N LYS A 210 -24.37 -43.12 73.96
CA LYS A 210 -23.09 -43.76 73.61
C LYS A 210 -23.07 -44.29 72.18
N ARG A 211 -24.20 -44.77 71.67
CA ARG A 211 -24.35 -45.31 70.31
C ARG A 211 -24.53 -44.21 69.26
N ILE A 212 -25.36 -43.22 69.53
CA ILE A 212 -25.81 -42.23 68.54
C ILE A 212 -24.89 -41.00 68.47
N PHE A 213 -24.35 -40.53 69.60
CA PHE A 213 -23.51 -39.32 69.64
C PHE A 213 -22.26 -39.39 68.72
N PRO A 214 -21.50 -40.51 68.66
CA PRO A 214 -20.36 -40.61 67.74
C PRO A 214 -20.76 -40.44 66.26
N LEU A 215 -21.96 -40.88 65.88
CA LEU A 215 -22.49 -40.75 64.53
C LEU A 215 -22.87 -39.29 64.23
N VAL A 216 -23.60 -38.64 65.15
CA VAL A 216 -23.98 -37.22 65.04
C VAL A 216 -22.73 -36.34 64.97
N LYS A 217 -21.73 -36.59 65.82
CA LYS A 217 -20.44 -35.89 65.80
C LYS A 217 -19.70 -36.07 64.47
N LYS A 218 -19.72 -37.27 63.88
CA LYS A 218 -19.10 -37.52 62.57
C LYS A 218 -19.80 -36.72 61.46
N VAL A 219 -21.13 -36.67 61.48
CA VAL A 219 -21.93 -35.87 60.51
C VAL A 219 -21.68 -34.37 60.71
N ALA A 220 -21.67 -33.87 61.94
CA ALA A 220 -21.39 -32.46 62.23
C ALA A 220 -19.98 -32.04 61.73
N ASN A 221 -18.97 -32.86 61.99
CA ASN A 221 -17.61 -32.62 61.46
C ASN A 221 -17.57 -32.62 59.92
N MET A 222 -18.33 -33.51 59.27
CA MET A 222 -18.44 -33.52 57.81
C MET A 222 -19.12 -32.25 57.28
N ILE A 223 -20.20 -31.79 57.92
CA ILE A 223 -20.88 -30.53 57.58
C ILE A 223 -19.92 -29.34 57.72
N GLN A 224 -19.16 -29.27 58.82
CA GLN A 224 -18.20 -28.19 59.06
C GLN A 224 -17.03 -28.21 58.05
N ALA A 225 -16.55 -29.39 57.68
CA ALA A 225 -15.52 -29.55 56.64
C ALA A 225 -16.04 -29.13 55.26
N LEU A 226 -17.25 -29.56 54.89
CA LEU A 226 -17.92 -29.15 53.64
C LEU A 226 -18.15 -27.63 53.61
N TYR A 227 -18.55 -27.04 54.73
CA TYR A 227 -18.75 -25.60 54.85
C TYR A 227 -17.45 -24.80 54.68
N SER A 228 -16.39 -25.23 55.36
CA SER A 228 -15.05 -24.63 55.21
C SER A 228 -14.58 -24.69 53.76
N LYS A 229 -14.82 -25.82 53.08
CA LYS A 229 -14.50 -25.97 51.66
C LYS A 229 -15.36 -25.08 50.75
N HIS A 230 -16.65 -24.93 51.06
CA HIS A 230 -17.55 -24.02 50.35
C HIS A 230 -17.07 -22.57 50.46
N LEU A 231 -16.65 -22.10 51.64
CA LEU A 231 -16.10 -20.76 51.83
C LEU A 231 -14.81 -20.54 51.03
N GLU A 232 -13.90 -21.52 51.03
CA GLU A 232 -12.66 -21.46 50.23
C GLU A 232 -12.99 -21.35 48.72
N LEU A 233 -13.92 -22.16 48.23
CA LEU A 233 -14.36 -22.14 46.84
C LEU A 233 -15.07 -20.83 46.48
N LYS A 234 -15.91 -20.28 47.38
CA LYS A 234 -16.57 -18.99 47.21
C LYS A 234 -15.55 -17.86 47.06
N SER A 235 -14.52 -17.84 47.90
CA SER A 235 -13.43 -16.85 47.79
C SER A 235 -12.64 -16.99 46.48
N LYS A 236 -12.32 -18.22 46.05
CA LYS A 236 -11.67 -18.46 44.76
C LYS A 236 -12.54 -18.03 43.59
N ASN A 237 -13.85 -18.31 43.64
CA ASN A 237 -14.79 -17.91 42.60
C ASN A 237 -14.91 -16.39 42.49
N GLN A 238 -14.91 -15.67 43.62
CA GLN A 238 -14.87 -14.21 43.62
C GLN A 238 -13.61 -13.68 42.92
N LYS A 239 -12.43 -14.20 43.27
CA LYS A 239 -11.16 -13.80 42.62
C LYS A 239 -11.17 -14.08 41.11
N LEU A 240 -11.77 -15.19 40.69
CA LEU A 240 -11.93 -15.50 39.26
C LEU A 240 -12.88 -14.51 38.58
N SER A 241 -14.03 -14.20 39.20
CA SER A 241 -14.97 -13.21 38.70
C SER A 241 -14.33 -11.83 38.54
N ASP A 242 -13.57 -11.38 39.54
CA ASP A 242 -12.86 -10.09 39.49
C ASP A 242 -11.82 -10.07 38.35
N ARG A 243 -11.13 -11.19 38.12
CA ARG A 243 -10.17 -11.33 37.02
C ARG A 243 -10.83 -11.39 35.64
N THR A 244 -11.99 -12.03 35.53
CA THR A 244 -12.78 -12.03 34.29
C THR A 244 -13.21 -10.61 33.94
N LEU A 245 -13.69 -9.83 34.92
CA LEU A 245 -14.06 -8.43 34.73
C LEU A 245 -12.84 -7.58 34.28
N ASP A 246 -11.66 -7.78 34.86
CA ASP A 246 -10.45 -7.09 34.38
C ASP A 246 -10.11 -7.45 32.92
N LEU A 247 -10.22 -8.73 32.56
CA LEU A 247 -9.98 -9.19 31.19
C LEU A 247 -10.99 -8.61 30.19
N GLU A 248 -12.27 -8.57 30.55
CA GLU A 248 -13.31 -7.93 29.73
C GLU A 248 -13.00 -6.45 29.49
N ASN A 249 -12.66 -5.72 30.56
CA ASN A 249 -12.26 -4.32 30.45
C ASN A 249 -11.00 -4.12 29.58
N ARG A 250 -10.04 -5.06 29.63
CA ARG A 250 -8.86 -5.04 28.76
C ARG A 250 -9.23 -5.28 27.29
N VAL A 251 -10.12 -6.23 27.03
CA VAL A 251 -10.62 -6.51 25.67
C VAL A 251 -11.31 -5.28 25.09
N ASP A 252 -12.14 -4.59 25.87
CA ASP A 252 -12.83 -3.40 25.41
C ASP A 252 -11.86 -2.23 25.14
N ARG A 253 -10.83 -2.05 25.97
CA ARG A 253 -9.76 -1.07 25.68
C ARG A 253 -9.02 -1.40 24.37
N LEU A 254 -8.66 -2.66 24.16
CA LEU A 254 -7.99 -3.09 22.93
C LEU A 254 -8.89 -2.89 21.70
N ARG A 255 -10.20 -3.14 21.82
CA ARG A 255 -11.16 -2.87 20.74
C ARG A 255 -11.20 -1.38 20.36
N GLU A 256 -11.17 -0.50 21.36
CA GLU A 256 -11.15 0.94 21.11
C GLU A 256 -9.81 1.38 20.47
N GLU A 257 -8.67 0.88 20.94
CA GLU A 257 -7.36 1.12 20.31
C GLU A 257 -7.34 0.66 18.85
N ILE A 258 -7.87 -0.54 18.56
CA ILE A 258 -7.99 -1.04 17.19
C ILE A 258 -8.90 -0.13 16.33
N SER A 259 -9.99 0.39 16.89
CA SER A 259 -10.89 1.33 16.20
C SER A 259 -10.17 2.63 15.83
N VAL A 260 -9.39 3.19 16.76
CA VAL A 260 -8.57 4.39 16.52
C VAL A 260 -7.52 4.12 15.44
N ILE A 261 -6.74 3.04 15.56
CA ILE A 261 -5.71 2.68 14.57
C ILE A 261 -6.32 2.48 13.18
N LYS A 262 -7.50 1.85 13.08
CA LYS A 262 -8.20 1.70 11.79
C LYS A 262 -8.55 3.05 11.17
N LYS A 263 -9.05 4.00 11.96
CA LYS A 263 -9.37 5.36 11.48
C LYS A 263 -8.10 6.11 11.06
N GLU A 264 -7.02 6.00 11.83
CA GLU A 264 -5.72 6.60 11.49
C GLU A 264 -5.15 6.02 10.20
N ASN A 265 -5.21 4.70 10.01
CA ASN A 265 -4.76 4.05 8.78
C ASN A 265 -5.54 4.54 7.55
N VAL A 266 -6.86 4.70 7.66
CA VAL A 266 -7.68 5.28 6.57
C VAL A 266 -7.26 6.72 6.27
N ALA A 267 -7.01 7.52 7.30
CA ALA A 267 -6.54 8.89 7.12
C ALA A 267 -5.16 8.95 6.44
N LEU A 268 -4.22 8.09 6.86
CA LEU A 268 -2.89 7.97 6.25
C LEU A 268 -2.98 7.53 4.79
N LEU A 269 -3.84 6.55 4.48
CA LEU A 269 -4.08 6.09 3.10
C LEU A 269 -4.56 7.23 2.20
N ASN A 270 -5.49 8.05 2.69
CA ASN A 270 -5.95 9.23 1.94
C ASN A 270 -4.82 10.23 1.69
N VAL A 271 -3.96 10.48 2.69
CA VAL A 271 -2.79 11.36 2.52
C VAL A 271 -1.83 10.79 1.47
N THR A 272 -1.57 9.48 1.47
CA THR A 272 -0.74 8.86 0.42
C THR A 272 -1.35 9.02 -0.96
N TYR A 273 -2.66 8.79 -1.12
CA TYR A 273 -3.32 9.01 -2.42
C TYR A 273 -3.25 10.47 -2.89
N ASP A 274 -3.39 11.43 -1.97
CA ASP A 274 -3.22 12.84 -2.30
C ASP A 274 -1.78 13.18 -2.68
N MET A 275 -0.78 12.57 -2.03
CA MET A 275 0.63 12.72 -2.41
C MET A 275 0.91 12.12 -3.79
N ASP A 276 0.35 10.94 -4.11
CA ASP A 276 0.50 10.33 -5.43
C ASP A 276 -0.07 11.24 -6.54
N ARG A 277 -1.21 11.89 -6.28
CA ARG A 277 -1.79 12.90 -7.19
C ARG A 277 -0.85 14.09 -7.37
N VAL A 278 -0.25 14.59 -6.29
CA VAL A 278 0.70 15.70 -6.34
C VAL A 278 1.95 15.32 -7.13
N VAL A 279 2.47 14.10 -6.95
CA VAL A 279 3.59 13.57 -7.73
C VAL A 279 3.23 13.46 -9.21
N ALA A 280 2.04 12.98 -9.53
CA ALA A 280 1.56 12.87 -10.90
C ALA A 280 1.47 14.24 -11.61
N VAL A 281 1.06 15.30 -10.89
CA VAL A 281 0.92 16.65 -11.46
C VAL A 281 2.26 17.40 -11.56
N LEU A 282 3.11 17.32 -10.55
CA LEU A 282 4.33 18.14 -10.45
C LEU A 282 5.59 17.44 -10.98
N GLY A 283 5.55 16.12 -11.13
CA GLY A 283 6.67 15.29 -11.55
C GLY A 283 7.61 14.90 -10.41
N GLU A 284 8.11 13.67 -10.46
CA GLU A 284 8.82 13.01 -9.37
C GLU A 284 10.12 13.74 -8.95
N ASN A 285 10.87 14.27 -9.90
CA ASN A 285 12.15 14.96 -9.64
C ASN A 285 11.95 16.26 -8.85
N LYS A 286 10.94 17.08 -9.22
CA LYS A 286 10.63 18.32 -8.51
C LYS A 286 10.16 18.07 -7.08
N ILE A 287 9.38 17.01 -6.87
CA ILE A 287 8.93 16.60 -5.53
C ILE A 287 10.13 16.17 -4.68
N LYS A 288 11.03 15.34 -5.21
CA LYS A 288 12.24 14.88 -4.50
C LYS A 288 13.11 16.07 -4.06
N GLU A 289 13.40 17.00 -4.97
CA GLU A 289 14.15 18.22 -4.64
C GLU A 289 13.47 19.05 -3.55
N ALA A 290 12.15 19.26 -3.64
CA ALA A 290 11.40 20.02 -2.64
C ALA A 290 11.43 19.34 -1.26
N ILE A 291 11.34 18.00 -1.22
CA ILE A 291 11.45 17.22 0.02
C ILE A 291 12.86 17.33 0.62
N GLU A 292 13.92 17.27 -0.21
CA GLU A 292 15.31 17.42 0.22
C GLU A 292 15.52 18.79 0.90
N VAL A 293 15.06 19.86 0.24
CA VAL A 293 15.12 21.23 0.75
C VAL A 293 14.35 21.36 2.06
N ALA A 294 13.14 20.80 2.15
CA ALA A 294 12.34 20.81 3.36
C ALA A 294 13.04 20.08 4.53
N LYS A 295 13.61 18.90 4.29
CA LYS A 295 14.37 18.12 5.30
C LYS A 295 15.56 18.92 5.84
N HIS A 296 16.32 19.58 4.97
CA HIS A 296 17.45 20.42 5.37
C HIS A 296 17.01 21.60 6.25
N LEU A 297 15.91 22.27 5.89
CA LEU A 297 15.32 23.35 6.67
C LEU A 297 14.83 22.87 8.06
N GLU A 298 14.17 21.73 8.13
CA GLU A 298 13.71 21.14 9.39
C GLU A 298 14.87 20.82 10.34
N GLN A 299 15.94 20.21 9.83
CA GLN A 299 17.14 19.91 10.61
C GLN A 299 17.84 21.19 11.11
N ALA A 300 17.93 22.22 10.26
CA ALA A 300 18.50 23.51 10.65
C ALA A 300 17.69 24.18 11.77
N ASN A 301 16.35 24.17 11.65
CA ASN A 301 15.43 24.70 12.65
C ASN A 301 15.47 23.91 13.97
N ALA A 302 15.59 22.58 13.90
CA ALA A 302 15.76 21.73 15.10
C ALA A 302 17.06 22.05 15.84
N LYS A 303 18.18 22.19 15.12
CA LYS A 303 19.49 22.58 15.68
C LYS A 303 19.42 23.98 16.32
N GLN A 304 18.75 24.95 15.68
CA GLN A 304 18.55 26.28 16.27
C GLN A 304 17.70 26.23 17.55
N LYS A 305 16.61 25.45 17.58
CA LYS A 305 15.78 25.27 18.79
C LYS A 305 16.58 24.66 19.94
N ILE A 306 17.43 23.67 19.67
CA ILE A 306 18.32 23.06 20.68
C ILE A 306 19.34 24.09 21.21
N LYS A 307 19.94 24.89 20.32
CA LYS A 307 20.91 25.93 20.69
C LYS A 307 20.26 27.01 21.56
N LYS A 308 19.01 27.41 21.25
CA LYS A 308 18.21 28.37 22.02
C LYS A 308 17.84 27.85 23.42
N ARG A 309 17.40 26.58 23.52
CA ARG A 309 17.14 25.91 24.81
C ARG A 309 18.38 25.77 25.69
N ARG A 310 19.57 25.59 25.09
CA ARG A 310 20.85 25.55 25.82
C ARG A 310 21.27 26.91 26.35
N THR A 311 21.04 27.99 25.60
CA THR A 311 21.35 29.36 26.05
C THR A 311 20.41 29.83 27.16
N GLU A 312 19.12 29.44 27.10
CA GLU A 312 18.15 29.74 28.18
C GLU A 312 18.41 28.99 29.50
N ARG A 313 19.07 27.82 29.46
CA ARG A 313 19.43 27.04 30.67
C ARG A 313 20.78 27.43 31.30
N GLY A 314 21.66 28.08 30.55
CA GLY A 314 22.98 28.54 31.04
C GLY A 314 23.00 29.97 31.58
N GLY A 315 21.87 30.68 31.54
CA GLY A 315 21.72 32.06 32.02
C GLY A 315 20.93 32.21 33.32
N ARG A 316 20.78 31.14 34.12
CA ARG A 316 20.17 31.17 35.46
C ARG A 316 21.20 30.93 36.54
#